data_AF-A0A3N0XW39-F1
#
_entry.id   AF-A0A3N0XW39-F1
#
_cell.length_a   1.000
_cell.length_b   1.000
_cell.length_c   1.000
_cell.angle_alpha   90.00
_cell.angle_beta   90.00
_cell.angle_gamma   90.00
#
_symmetry.space_group_name_H-M   'P 1'
#
loop_
_entity.id
_entity.type
_entity.pdbx_description
1 polymer ?
#
loop_
_entity_poly.entity_id
_entity_poly.type
_entity_poly.pdbx_seq_one_letter_code
_entity_poly.pdbx_strand_id
1 'polypeptide(L)'
;MPSIFHSKTTSKQEAQYGLANQPTPPGPASLLTPPGLGSQTNLPGLGNQINQHGLDSLDSPGSLQLLGGLHLHHKQALMTVPFDLPLQNGAFNKMLITITGEVKPNAKSITINLNRGHDIAFHLNPRFNESGKQAIVRNSMIGNKWGREERELPSFPFVPGKPFELKILCTDTDFKVAVNKSHLLEFKHRVRELNQITALSIYNDVTLNSVNVETLQ
;
A
#
# COMPACT_ATOMS: atom_id res chain seq x y z
N MET A 1 20.11 -12.84 20.50
CA MET A 1 19.85 -11.92 19.37
C MET A 1 19.49 -10.56 19.97
N PRO A 2 20.17 -9.45 19.66
CA PRO A 2 19.87 -8.17 20.31
C PRO A 2 18.62 -7.52 19.68
N SER A 3 17.66 -7.17 20.54
CA SER A 3 16.40 -6.49 20.20
C SER A 3 16.63 -5.02 19.83
N ILE A 4 16.19 -4.63 18.64
CA ILE A 4 16.40 -3.29 18.03
C ILE A 4 15.47 -2.21 18.64
N PHE A 5 14.46 -2.60 19.42
CA PHE A 5 13.47 -1.68 19.98
C PHE A 5 13.77 -1.36 21.45
N HIS A 6 14.65 -0.39 21.71
CA HIS A 6 14.81 0.22 23.03
C HIS A 6 14.47 1.71 22.95
N SER A 7 13.47 2.15 23.72
CA SER A 7 12.99 3.54 23.79
C SER A 7 13.76 4.34 24.84
N LYS A 8 14.24 5.54 24.49
CA LYS A 8 14.63 6.58 25.46
C LYS A 8 13.54 7.66 25.53
N THR A 9 13.06 7.91 26.73
CA THR A 9 12.07 8.95 27.04
C THR A 9 12.76 10.30 27.20
N THR A 10 12.27 11.35 26.57
CA THR A 10 12.60 12.74 26.93
C THR A 10 11.36 13.60 26.76
N SER A 11 11.05 14.36 27.81
CA SER A 11 9.93 15.29 27.93
C SER A 11 10.04 16.44 26.94
N LYS A 12 8.91 16.84 26.35
CA LYS A 12 8.79 18.06 25.52
C LYS A 12 8.09 19.17 26.30
N GLN A 13 8.64 20.36 26.18
CA GLN A 13 8.07 21.64 26.60
C GLN A 13 7.26 22.21 25.41
N GLU A 14 6.03 22.65 25.66
CA GLU A 14 5.10 23.14 24.64
C GLU A 14 5.42 24.59 24.24
N ALA A 15 5.32 24.89 22.95
CA ALA A 15 5.23 26.25 22.43
C ALA A 15 4.09 26.32 21.40
N GLN A 16 3.23 27.31 21.59
CA GLN A 16 1.97 27.55 20.88
C GLN A 16 2.22 28.56 19.75
N TYR A 17 1.95 28.21 18.49
CA TYR A 17 1.97 29.15 17.36
C TYR A 17 0.87 28.88 16.33
N GLY A 18 -0.08 29.83 16.25
CA GLY A 18 -0.57 30.50 15.04
C GLY A 18 -1.23 29.68 13.92
N LEU A 19 -2.54 29.88 13.73
CA LEU A 19 -3.30 29.50 12.53
C LEU A 19 -2.98 30.46 11.36
N ALA A 20 -2.54 29.95 10.22
CA ALA A 20 -2.56 30.69 8.95
C ALA A 20 -2.81 29.78 7.74
N ASN A 21 -3.86 30.14 7.00
CA ASN A 21 -4.11 30.00 5.55
C ASN A 21 -3.92 28.63 4.87
N GLN A 22 -5.04 27.94 4.65
CA GLN A 22 -5.16 26.84 3.68
C GLN A 22 -5.65 27.39 2.32
N PRO A 23 -5.05 27.01 1.18
CA PRO A 23 -5.56 27.37 -0.15
C PRO A 23 -6.79 26.54 -0.53
N THR A 24 -7.75 27.17 -1.22
CA THR A 24 -8.97 26.54 -1.74
C THR A 24 -8.69 25.73 -3.03
N PRO A 25 -9.38 24.60 -3.26
CA PRO A 25 -9.25 23.82 -4.49
C PRO A 25 -9.98 24.45 -5.69
N PRO A 26 -9.51 24.25 -6.93
CA PRO A 26 -10.18 24.75 -8.13
C PRO A 26 -11.43 23.90 -8.46
N GLY A 27 -12.48 24.57 -8.96
CA GLY A 27 -13.74 23.96 -9.36
C GLY A 27 -13.66 23.15 -10.66
N PRO A 28 -14.65 22.27 -10.95
CA PRO A 28 -14.59 21.35 -12.08
C PRO A 28 -14.85 22.04 -13.43
N ALA A 29 -14.10 21.60 -14.45
CA ALA A 29 -14.24 22.03 -15.83
C ALA A 29 -15.52 21.49 -16.49
N SER A 30 -16.19 22.34 -17.27
CA SER A 30 -17.42 22.02 -18.01
C SER A 30 -17.13 21.12 -19.22
N LEU A 31 -17.91 20.04 -19.36
CA LEU A 31 -17.85 19.11 -20.49
C LEU A 31 -18.42 19.76 -21.77
N LEU A 32 -17.64 19.75 -22.85
CA LEU A 32 -18.08 20.12 -24.19
C LEU A 32 -18.83 18.93 -24.83
N THR A 33 -20.02 19.19 -25.36
CA THR A 33 -20.83 18.27 -26.17
C THR A 33 -20.30 18.20 -27.61
N PRO A 34 -20.35 17.04 -28.29
CA PRO A 34 -20.07 16.95 -29.72
C PRO A 34 -21.36 17.10 -30.56
N PRO A 35 -21.30 17.68 -31.78
CA PRO A 35 -22.41 17.65 -32.71
C PRO A 35 -22.24 16.54 -33.76
N GLY A 36 -23.38 15.99 -34.21
CA GLY A 36 -23.67 15.94 -35.64
C GLY A 36 -23.58 14.60 -36.36
N LEU A 37 -24.75 14.04 -36.62
CA LEU A 37 -25.11 12.94 -37.51
C LEU A 37 -24.67 13.15 -38.97
N GLY A 38 -24.30 12.06 -39.67
CA GLY A 38 -24.20 11.98 -41.13
C GLY A 38 -24.68 10.61 -41.62
N SER A 39 -25.60 10.62 -42.59
CA SER A 39 -26.33 9.45 -43.13
C SER A 39 -25.89 9.07 -44.56
N GLN A 40 -26.39 7.90 -45.01
CA GLN A 40 -26.47 7.37 -46.41
C GLN A 40 -25.30 6.45 -46.86
N THR A 41 -25.45 5.29 -47.54
CA THR A 41 -26.54 4.68 -48.38
C THR A 41 -26.25 3.19 -48.72
N ASN A 42 -27.31 2.35 -48.78
CA ASN A 42 -27.68 1.19 -49.68
C ASN A 42 -26.64 0.55 -50.66
N LEU A 43 -26.56 -0.74 -51.06
CA LEU A 43 -27.36 -2.03 -51.13
C LEU A 43 -26.42 -3.16 -51.76
N PRO A 44 -26.81 -4.40 -52.22
CA PRO A 44 -27.26 -5.65 -51.53
C PRO A 44 -26.63 -7.03 -52.00
N GLY A 45 -26.96 -8.15 -51.29
CA GLY A 45 -26.98 -9.59 -51.76
C GLY A 45 -25.72 -10.47 -51.48
N LEU A 46 -25.70 -11.79 -51.20
CA LEU A 46 -26.68 -12.91 -51.26
C LEU A 46 -26.08 -14.22 -50.63
N GLY A 47 -26.87 -15.03 -49.87
CA GLY A 47 -26.73 -16.49 -49.56
C GLY A 47 -25.50 -17.02 -48.76
N ASN A 48 -25.46 -18.17 -48.06
CA ASN A 48 -26.39 -19.26 -47.78
C ASN A 48 -25.77 -20.22 -46.70
N GLN A 49 -26.62 -20.87 -45.90
CA GLN A 49 -26.54 -22.26 -45.36
C GLN A 49 -25.58 -22.74 -44.23
N ILE A 50 -26.27 -23.12 -43.14
CA ILE A 50 -26.18 -24.23 -42.17
C ILE A 50 -25.38 -25.48 -42.63
N ASN A 51 -24.62 -26.11 -41.72
CA ASN A 51 -24.54 -27.58 -41.53
C ASN A 51 -23.93 -27.98 -40.18
N GLN A 52 -24.63 -28.87 -39.47
CA GLN A 52 -24.20 -29.65 -38.30
C GLN A 52 -23.75 -31.05 -38.74
N HIS A 53 -22.79 -31.69 -38.05
CA HIS A 53 -22.61 -33.15 -37.84
C HIS A 53 -21.53 -33.27 -36.72
N GLY A 54 -21.71 -33.91 -35.55
CA GLY A 54 -21.95 -35.34 -35.26
C GLY A 54 -20.60 -36.03 -34.93
N LEU A 55 -20.16 -36.12 -33.66
CA LEU A 55 -20.20 -37.24 -32.70
C LEU A 55 -19.54 -38.57 -33.15
N ASP A 56 -18.50 -39.00 -32.42
CA ASP A 56 -18.08 -40.39 -32.07
C ASP A 56 -16.84 -40.26 -31.11
N SER A 57 -16.83 -40.59 -29.81
CA SER A 57 -16.99 -41.86 -29.06
C SER A 57 -15.80 -42.84 -29.17
N LEU A 58 -14.96 -42.95 -28.12
CA LEU A 58 -14.61 -44.20 -27.36
C LEU A 58 -13.27 -44.16 -26.58
N ASP A 59 -13.44 -44.30 -25.26
CA ASP A 59 -12.75 -45.19 -24.29
C ASP A 59 -11.38 -44.90 -23.61
N SER A 60 -11.34 -45.32 -22.33
CA SER A 60 -10.48 -44.98 -21.17
C SER A 60 -9.20 -45.87 -21.04
N PRO A 61 -8.41 -45.95 -19.94
CA PRO A 61 -8.36 -45.21 -18.66
C PRO A 61 -6.96 -44.73 -18.21
N GLY A 62 -6.91 -43.71 -17.35
CA GLY A 62 -5.68 -43.18 -16.76
C GLY A 62 -5.91 -42.53 -15.40
N SER A 63 -6.50 -43.26 -14.47
CA SER A 63 -6.61 -42.85 -13.07
C SER A 63 -5.26 -43.00 -12.38
N LEU A 64 -4.56 -41.89 -12.12
CA LEU A 64 -3.61 -41.81 -11.03
C LEU A 64 -4.09 -40.74 -10.04
N GLN A 65 -4.82 -41.21 -9.03
CA GLN A 65 -4.89 -40.50 -7.76
C GLN A 65 -3.53 -40.68 -7.08
N LEU A 66 -2.81 -39.59 -6.81
CA LEU A 66 -1.82 -39.57 -5.75
C LEU A 66 -2.12 -38.42 -4.81
N LEU A 67 -2.50 -38.81 -3.59
CA LEU A 67 -2.59 -37.97 -2.40
C LEU A 67 -1.27 -37.22 -2.16
N GLY A 68 -1.38 -35.93 -1.82
CA GLY A 68 -0.34 -35.27 -1.03
C GLY A 68 0.01 -33.89 -1.53
N GLY A 69 -0.46 -32.88 -0.80
CA GLY A 69 0.11 -31.54 -0.83
C GLY A 69 -0.86 -30.47 -1.27
N LEU A 70 -1.66 -29.96 -0.34
CA LEU A 70 -2.04 -28.55 -0.35
C LEU A 70 -0.76 -27.72 -0.16
N HIS A 71 0.09 -27.66 -1.17
CA HIS A 71 1.06 -26.59 -1.28
C HIS A 71 0.23 -25.36 -1.68
N LEU A 72 -0.16 -24.58 -0.68
CA LEU A 72 -0.54 -23.18 -0.89
C LEU A 72 0.65 -22.54 -1.59
N HIS A 73 0.63 -22.56 -2.92
CA HIS A 73 1.35 -21.60 -3.72
C HIS A 73 0.87 -20.26 -3.23
N HIS A 74 1.65 -19.66 -2.33
CA HIS A 74 1.60 -18.25 -2.04
C HIS A 74 1.78 -17.60 -3.40
N LYS A 75 0.66 -17.25 -4.04
CA LYS A 75 0.58 -16.58 -5.32
C LYS A 75 1.55 -15.43 -5.20
N GLN A 76 2.73 -15.54 -5.81
CA GLN A 76 3.76 -14.51 -5.75
C GLN A 76 3.10 -13.26 -6.30
N ALA A 77 2.65 -12.39 -5.39
CA ALA A 77 2.10 -11.12 -5.78
C ALA A 77 3.21 -10.41 -6.54
N LEU A 78 2.90 -9.96 -7.75
CA LEU A 78 3.84 -9.16 -8.52
C LEU A 78 4.23 -7.98 -7.62
N MET A 79 5.53 -7.82 -7.39
CA MET A 79 6.10 -6.75 -6.55
C MET A 79 6.09 -5.40 -7.31
N THR A 80 5.00 -5.14 -8.03
CA THR A 80 4.78 -3.93 -8.82
C THR A 80 4.12 -2.88 -7.95
N VAL A 81 4.49 -1.61 -8.15
CA VAL A 81 3.90 -0.46 -7.45
C VAL A 81 2.92 0.25 -8.41
N PRO A 82 1.66 0.51 -8.01
CA PRO A 82 1.10 0.33 -6.67
C PRO A 82 0.96 -1.15 -6.26
N PHE A 83 1.25 -1.43 -4.99
CA PHE A 83 1.20 -2.76 -4.40
C PHE A 83 0.17 -2.78 -3.28
N ASP A 84 -0.71 -3.78 -3.29
CA ASP A 84 -1.71 -3.99 -2.26
C ASP A 84 -1.59 -5.42 -1.72
N LEU A 85 -1.58 -5.54 -0.40
CA LEU A 85 -1.51 -6.81 0.31
C LEU A 85 -2.67 -6.90 1.32
N PRO A 86 -3.63 -7.83 1.13
CA PRO A 86 -4.63 -8.13 2.14
C PRO A 86 -3.99 -8.72 3.41
N LEU A 87 -4.35 -8.15 4.56
CA LEU A 87 -4.04 -8.66 5.89
C LEU A 87 -5.27 -9.44 6.36
N GLN A 88 -5.32 -10.74 6.06
CA GLN A 88 -6.55 -11.56 6.14
C GLN A 88 -7.28 -11.51 7.49
N ASN A 89 -6.56 -11.36 8.59
CA ASN A 89 -7.13 -11.30 9.95
C ASN A 89 -7.04 -9.89 10.57
N GLY A 90 -6.76 -8.89 9.75
CA GLY A 90 -6.37 -7.56 10.17
C GLY A 90 -5.01 -7.51 10.85
N ALA A 91 -4.61 -6.32 11.30
CA ALA A 91 -3.44 -6.14 12.14
C ALA A 91 -3.68 -6.71 13.54
N PHE A 92 -2.62 -7.19 14.19
CA PHE A 92 -2.66 -7.68 15.57
C PHE A 92 -1.33 -7.43 16.27
N ASN A 93 -1.35 -7.50 17.61
CA ASN A 93 -0.15 -7.32 18.41
C ASN A 93 0.92 -8.36 18.03
N LYS A 94 2.17 -7.92 17.91
CA LYS A 94 3.32 -8.69 17.44
C LYS A 94 3.32 -9.02 15.94
N MET A 95 2.37 -8.51 15.15
CA MET A 95 2.48 -8.56 13.69
C MET A 95 3.66 -7.68 13.24
N LEU A 96 4.60 -8.27 12.52
CA LEU A 96 5.73 -7.58 11.90
C LEU A 96 5.59 -7.64 10.38
N ILE A 97 5.54 -6.47 9.76
CA ILE A 97 5.60 -6.30 8.31
C ILE A 97 7.02 -5.88 7.95
N THR A 98 7.69 -6.67 7.11
CA THR A 98 9.02 -6.36 6.57
C THR A 98 8.91 -6.07 5.07
N ILE A 99 9.33 -4.88 4.65
CA ILE A 99 9.33 -4.42 3.27
C ILE A 99 10.79 -4.20 2.86
N THR A 100 11.23 -4.85 1.78
CA THR A 100 12.54 -4.59 1.18
C THR A 100 12.36 -4.08 -0.24
N GLY A 101 13.21 -3.15 -0.64
CA GLY A 101 13.14 -2.53 -1.94
C GLY A 101 14.24 -1.52 -2.18
N GLU A 102 14.10 -0.77 -3.26
CA GLU A 102 14.99 0.33 -3.63
C GLU A 102 14.18 1.62 -3.79
N VAL A 103 14.71 2.72 -3.26
CA VAL A 103 14.18 4.06 -3.53
C VAL A 103 14.54 4.43 -4.97
N LYS A 104 13.58 4.90 -5.78
CA LYS A 104 13.90 5.32 -7.16
C LYS A 104 14.89 6.51 -7.16
N PRO A 105 15.82 6.63 -8.15
CA PRO A 105 16.86 7.67 -8.16
C PRO A 105 16.37 9.13 -8.07
N ASN A 106 15.16 9.43 -8.56
CA ASN A 106 14.56 10.76 -8.53
C ASN A 106 13.32 10.82 -7.63
N ALA A 107 13.31 10.03 -6.55
CA ALA A 107 12.17 9.91 -5.68
C ALA A 107 11.73 11.27 -5.10
N LYS A 108 10.44 11.56 -5.23
CA LYS A 108 9.76 12.67 -4.57
C LYS A 108 9.19 12.20 -3.25
N SER A 109 8.54 11.03 -3.26
CA SER A 109 8.00 10.44 -2.05
C SER A 109 7.80 8.93 -2.15
N ILE A 110 7.74 8.28 -0.98
CA ILE A 110 7.23 6.91 -0.83
C ILE A 110 5.96 7.01 -0.01
N THR A 111 4.96 6.17 -0.28
CA THR A 111 3.75 6.11 0.55
C THR A 111 3.47 4.68 0.96
N ILE A 112 3.25 4.48 2.25
CA ILE A 112 2.88 3.20 2.84
C ILE A 112 1.68 3.45 3.74
N ASN A 113 0.59 2.73 3.48
CA ASN A 113 -0.66 2.85 4.20
C ASN A 113 -1.05 1.52 4.82
N LEU A 114 -1.50 1.55 6.08
CA LEU A 114 -2.30 0.49 6.67
C LEU A 114 -3.76 0.95 6.70
N ASN A 115 -4.62 0.27 5.94
CA ASN A 115 -5.99 0.71 5.67
C ASN A 115 -7.01 -0.07 6.50
N ARG A 116 -8.06 0.65 6.94
CA ARG A 116 -9.29 0.10 7.54
C ARG A 116 -10.47 0.48 6.66
N GLY A 117 -10.84 -0.39 5.73
CA GLY A 117 -11.83 -0.05 4.71
C GLY A 117 -11.37 1.16 3.89
N HIS A 118 -12.12 2.25 3.93
CA HIS A 118 -11.78 3.53 3.27
C HIS A 118 -10.89 4.46 4.11
N ASP A 119 -10.70 4.16 5.39
CA ASP A 119 -9.82 4.93 6.27
C ASP A 119 -8.37 4.46 6.16
N ILE A 120 -7.44 5.36 6.47
CA ILE A 120 -6.01 5.05 6.63
C ILE A 120 -5.69 5.12 8.12
N ALA A 121 -5.51 3.97 8.75
CA ALA A 121 -5.17 3.87 10.16
C ALA A 121 -3.75 4.38 10.42
N PHE A 122 -2.81 4.06 9.53
CA PHE A 122 -1.44 4.55 9.58
C PHE A 122 -0.93 4.89 8.17
N HIS A 123 -0.65 6.17 7.96
CA HIS A 123 0.01 6.70 6.77
C HIS A 123 1.46 7.00 7.11
N LEU A 124 2.40 6.43 6.36
CA LEU A 124 3.83 6.71 6.45
C LEU A 124 4.30 7.26 5.11
N ASN A 125 4.82 8.49 5.10
CA ASN A 125 5.16 9.18 3.86
C ASN A 125 6.51 9.90 3.94
N PRO A 126 7.61 9.19 3.63
CA PRO A 126 8.89 9.82 3.36
C PRO A 126 8.78 10.75 2.14
N ARG A 127 9.07 12.03 2.35
CA ARG A 127 9.16 13.09 1.33
C ARG A 127 10.62 13.51 1.23
N PHE A 128 11.20 13.34 0.05
CA PHE A 128 12.64 13.60 -0.18
C PHE A 128 12.93 15.09 -0.37
N ASN A 129 11.90 15.88 -0.71
CA ASN A 129 11.98 17.32 -0.77
C ASN A 129 10.60 17.94 -0.47
N GLU A 130 10.50 18.61 0.66
CA GLU A 130 9.40 19.46 1.07
C GLU A 130 10.00 20.82 1.44
N SER A 131 9.90 21.79 0.51
CA SER A 131 10.48 23.14 0.67
C SER A 131 11.98 23.12 1.00
N GLY A 132 12.75 22.27 0.32
CA GLY A 132 14.21 22.15 0.49
C GLY A 132 14.65 21.27 1.66
N LYS A 133 13.72 20.61 2.35
CA LYS A 133 14.02 19.70 3.47
C LYS A 133 13.43 18.32 3.26
N GLN A 134 14.07 17.32 3.83
CA GLN A 134 13.52 15.97 3.93
C GLN A 134 12.58 15.88 5.13
N ALA A 135 11.49 15.15 4.99
CA ALA A 135 10.54 14.92 6.07
C ALA A 135 9.89 13.55 5.93
N ILE A 136 9.52 12.91 7.04
CA ILE A 136 8.61 11.76 7.00
C ILE A 136 7.35 12.17 7.74
N VAL A 137 6.27 12.26 7.00
CA VAL A 137 4.96 12.59 7.55
C VAL A 137 4.29 11.31 7.99
N ARG A 138 3.81 11.28 9.24
CA ARG A 138 2.90 10.24 9.74
C ARG A 138 1.56 10.83 10.09
N ASN A 139 0.49 10.14 9.73
CA ASN A 139 -0.87 10.59 10.02
C ASN A 139 -1.87 9.42 9.94
N SER A 140 -3.14 9.73 10.20
CA SER A 140 -4.28 8.87 9.89
C SER A 140 -5.31 9.70 9.10
N MET A 141 -6.05 9.04 8.23
CA MET A 141 -7.19 9.63 7.53
C MET A 141 -8.46 8.87 7.94
N ILE A 142 -9.39 9.54 8.60
CA ILE A 142 -10.62 8.92 9.11
C ILE A 142 -11.81 9.72 8.60
N GLY A 143 -12.75 9.06 7.92
CA GLY A 143 -13.89 9.72 7.29
C GLY A 143 -13.48 10.81 6.30
N ASN A 144 -12.49 10.50 5.44
CA ASN A 144 -11.90 11.42 4.45
C ASN A 144 -11.26 12.70 5.04
N LYS A 145 -10.91 12.70 6.33
CA LYS A 145 -10.23 13.82 6.98
C LYS A 145 -8.88 13.39 7.52
N TRP A 146 -7.83 14.09 7.10
CA TRP A 146 -6.50 13.94 7.69
C TRP A 146 -6.49 14.49 9.12
N GLY A 147 -5.88 13.73 10.04
CA GLY A 147 -5.64 14.19 11.40
C GLY A 147 -4.44 15.13 11.50
N ARG A 148 -3.94 15.30 12.73
CA ARG A 148 -2.69 16.03 12.99
C ARG A 148 -1.48 15.26 12.46
N GLU A 149 -0.63 15.90 11.67
CA GLU A 149 0.62 15.32 11.23
C GLU A 149 1.63 15.19 12.37
N GLU A 150 2.40 14.11 12.37
CA GLU A 150 3.60 13.94 13.17
C GLU A 150 4.82 13.89 12.25
N ARG A 151 5.87 14.65 12.58
CA ARG A 151 6.99 14.91 11.66
C ARG A 151 8.36 14.77 12.32
N GLU A 152 8.39 14.84 13.65
CA GLU A 152 9.62 14.84 14.42
C GLU A 152 10.28 13.47 14.37
N LEU A 153 11.55 13.46 13.98
CA LEU A 153 12.36 12.25 13.80
C LEU A 153 13.83 12.50 14.12
N PRO A 154 14.55 11.44 14.53
CA PRO A 154 15.99 11.54 14.75
C PRO A 154 16.80 11.66 13.45
N SER A 155 16.28 11.15 12.33
CA SER A 155 16.97 11.14 11.03
C SER A 155 16.01 10.85 9.86
N PHE A 156 16.51 10.99 8.63
CA PHE A 156 15.86 10.55 7.39
C PHE A 156 16.70 9.44 6.73
N PRO A 157 16.34 8.14 6.89
CA PRO A 157 17.22 7.03 6.51
C PRO A 157 17.06 6.55 5.05
N PHE A 158 16.22 7.20 4.24
CA PHE A 158 16.00 6.83 2.85
C PHE A 158 16.92 7.63 1.93
N VAL A 159 17.55 6.97 0.96
CA VAL A 159 18.46 7.60 0.00
C VAL A 159 18.03 7.22 -1.42
N PRO A 160 17.80 8.18 -2.33
CA PRO A 160 17.47 7.86 -3.72
C PRO A 160 18.50 6.96 -4.40
N GLY A 161 18.03 5.95 -5.13
CA GLY A 161 18.87 4.94 -5.79
C GLY A 161 19.55 3.95 -4.85
N LYS A 162 19.09 3.84 -3.59
CA LYS A 162 19.65 2.91 -2.60
C LYS A 162 18.60 1.93 -2.07
N PRO A 163 19.02 0.70 -1.74
CA PRO A 163 18.16 -0.28 -1.12
C PRO A 163 17.81 0.12 0.32
N PHE A 164 16.67 -0.34 0.80
CA PHE A 164 16.26 -0.21 2.19
C PHE A 164 15.56 -1.49 2.68
N GLU A 165 15.62 -1.71 3.99
CA GLU A 165 14.73 -2.60 4.73
C GLU A 165 13.90 -1.74 5.69
N LEU A 166 12.57 -1.77 5.53
CA LEU A 166 11.61 -1.14 6.42
C LEU A 166 10.87 -2.21 7.21
N LYS A 167 10.75 -2.02 8.51
CA LYS A 167 9.99 -2.89 9.42
C LYS A 167 8.93 -2.07 10.13
N ILE A 168 7.69 -2.56 10.11
CA ILE A 168 6.55 -2.01 10.86
C ILE A 168 6.06 -3.10 11.81
N LEU A 169 6.29 -2.90 13.10
CA LEU A 169 5.79 -3.77 14.16
C LEU A 169 4.50 -3.17 14.74
N CYS A 170 3.40 -3.91 14.65
CA CYS A 170 2.17 -3.59 15.35
C CYS A 170 2.27 -4.07 16.80
N THR A 171 2.05 -3.17 17.75
CA THR A 171 1.92 -3.49 19.18
C THR A 171 0.49 -3.24 19.66
N ASP A 172 0.21 -3.49 20.94
CA ASP A 172 -1.08 -3.12 21.54
C ASP A 172 -1.35 -1.61 21.54
N THR A 173 -0.31 -0.76 21.44
CA THR A 173 -0.46 0.70 21.65
C THR A 173 0.04 1.56 20.49
N ASP A 174 0.90 1.04 19.63
CA ASP A 174 1.51 1.78 18.53
C ASP A 174 1.97 0.89 17.37
N PHE A 175 2.25 1.54 16.26
CA PHE A 175 3.14 1.02 15.23
C PHE A 175 4.56 1.49 15.51
N LYS A 176 5.50 0.55 15.65
CA LYS A 176 6.94 0.85 15.74
C LYS A 176 7.59 0.63 14.39
N VAL A 177 8.38 1.61 13.96
CA VAL A 177 9.04 1.56 12.66
C VAL A 177 10.55 1.57 12.84
N ALA A 178 11.21 0.68 12.09
CA ALA A 178 12.66 0.63 11.97
C ALA A 178 13.05 0.63 10.49
N VAL A 179 14.16 1.29 10.16
CA VAL A 179 14.74 1.29 8.82
C VAL A 179 16.20 0.87 8.92
N ASN A 180 16.64 -0.05 8.07
CA ASN A 180 18.03 -0.52 8.01
C ASN A 180 18.56 -0.92 9.40
N LYS A 181 17.79 -1.75 10.12
CA LYS A 181 18.10 -2.29 11.46
C LYS A 181 18.16 -1.26 12.58
N SER A 182 17.77 -0.01 12.35
CA SER A 182 17.72 1.04 13.37
C SER A 182 16.29 1.50 13.61
N HIS A 183 15.89 1.58 14.88
CA HIS A 183 14.61 2.15 15.26
C HIS A 183 14.52 3.62 14.80
N LEU A 184 13.38 4.00 14.25
CA LEU A 184 13.15 5.33 13.67
C LEU A 184 12.08 6.11 14.40
N LEU A 185 10.92 5.48 14.64
CA LEU A 185 9.75 6.14 15.24
C LEU A 185 8.75 5.16 15.84
N GLU A 186 7.85 5.73 16.65
CA GLU A 186 6.61 5.10 17.10
C GLU A 186 5.44 5.99 16.68
N PHE A 187 4.32 5.39 16.28
CA PHE A 187 3.07 6.08 15.95
C PHE A 187 1.93 5.47 16.75
N LYS A 188 1.36 6.23 17.69
CA LYS A 188 0.30 5.74 18.58
C LYS A 188 -0.98 5.46 17.80
N HIS A 189 -1.66 4.38 18.15
CA HIS A 189 -2.89 3.96 17.47
C HIS A 189 -3.99 5.02 17.60
N ARG A 190 -4.40 5.58 16.46
CA ARG A 190 -5.61 6.43 16.35
C ARG A 190 -6.86 5.63 16.01
N VAL A 191 -6.68 4.48 15.35
CA VAL A 191 -7.68 3.43 15.14
C VAL A 191 -7.29 2.26 16.04
N ARG A 192 -8.20 1.83 16.94
CA ARG A 192 -7.89 0.80 17.95
C ARG A 192 -8.41 -0.59 17.58
N GLU A 193 -9.33 -0.67 16.64
CA GLU A 193 -9.85 -1.90 16.06
C GLU A 193 -8.82 -2.50 15.10
N LEU A 194 -7.70 -3.01 15.62
CA LEU A 194 -6.56 -3.49 14.82
C LEU A 194 -6.98 -4.57 13.81
N ASN A 195 -7.90 -5.45 14.22
CA ASN A 195 -8.49 -6.49 13.36
C ASN A 195 -9.26 -5.95 12.15
N GLN A 196 -9.59 -4.65 12.12
CA GLN A 196 -10.22 -3.99 10.98
C GLN A 196 -9.21 -3.33 10.03
N ILE A 197 -7.93 -3.29 10.40
CA ILE A 197 -6.83 -2.81 9.56
C ILE A 197 -6.41 -3.96 8.63
N THR A 198 -7.07 -4.09 7.49
CA THR A 198 -7.12 -5.30 6.66
C THR A 198 -6.32 -5.22 5.36
N ALA A 199 -5.63 -4.11 5.10
CA ALA A 199 -4.80 -3.98 3.92
C ALA A 199 -3.55 -3.14 4.18
N LEU A 200 -2.43 -3.56 3.59
CA LEU A 200 -1.25 -2.75 3.37
C LEU A 200 -1.25 -2.28 1.92
N SER A 201 -1.03 -0.99 1.70
CA SER A 201 -0.86 -0.43 0.36
C SER A 201 0.43 0.38 0.25
N ILE A 202 1.14 0.22 -0.87
CA ILE A 202 2.42 0.88 -1.13
C ILE A 202 2.34 1.59 -2.48
N TYR A 203 2.71 2.87 -2.51
CA TYR A 203 2.64 3.73 -3.69
C TYR A 203 3.94 4.53 -3.88
N ASN A 204 4.00 5.20 -5.03
CA ASN A 204 5.00 6.19 -5.41
C ASN A 204 6.41 5.62 -5.68
N ASP A 205 7.46 6.32 -5.25
CA ASP A 205 8.79 6.24 -5.86
C ASP A 205 9.67 5.12 -5.28
N VAL A 206 9.15 3.89 -5.34
CA VAL A 206 9.80 2.69 -4.81
C VAL A 206 9.73 1.54 -5.80
N THR A 207 10.75 0.69 -5.80
CA THR A 207 10.76 -0.63 -6.42
C THR A 207 10.75 -1.67 -5.30
N LEU A 208 9.84 -2.63 -5.33
CA LEU A 208 9.70 -3.63 -4.27
C LEU A 208 10.45 -4.91 -4.63
N ASN A 209 11.18 -5.44 -3.66
CA ASN A 209 11.85 -6.74 -3.76
C ASN A 209 11.07 -7.80 -2.97
N SER A 210 10.62 -7.48 -1.76
CA SER A 210 9.78 -8.36 -0.96
C SER A 210 8.90 -7.61 0.02
N VAL A 211 7.75 -8.21 0.34
CA VAL A 211 6.87 -7.81 1.44
C VAL A 211 6.50 -9.09 2.19
N ASN A 212 6.93 -9.18 3.45
CA ASN A 212 6.71 -10.32 4.32
C ASN A 212 5.93 -9.91 5.56
N VAL A 213 5.02 -10.77 6.01
CA VAL A 213 4.26 -10.59 7.25
C VAL A 213 4.53 -11.79 8.15
N GLU A 214 5.00 -11.52 9.36
CA GLU A 214 5.33 -12.54 10.36
C GLU A 214 4.76 -12.16 11.73
N THR A 215 4.67 -13.15 12.61
CA THR A 215 4.31 -12.93 14.02
C THR A 215 5.58 -13.07 14.86
N LEU A 216 5.94 -12.03 15.60
CA LEU A 216 7.00 -12.17 16.60
C LEU A 216 6.50 -13.03 17.77
N GLN A 217 7.30 -14.00 18.18
CA GLN A 217 7.00 -14.87 19.32
C GLN A 217 7.33 -14.16 20.63
#